data_AF-A0A2H0KT06-F1
#
_entry.id   AF-A0A2H0KT06-F1
#
_cell.length_a   1.000
_cell.length_b   1.000
_cell.length_c   1.000
_cell.angle_alpha   90.00
_cell.angle_beta   90.00
_cell.angle_gamma   90.00
#
_symmetry.space_group_name_H-M   'P 1'
#
loop_
_entity.id
_entity.type
_entity.pdbx_description
1 polymer ?
#
loop_
_entity_poly.entity_id
_entity_poly.type
_entity_poly.pdbx_seq_one_letter_code
_entity_poly.pdbx_strand_id
1 'polypeptide(L)' 'MEEKLLTITEAAEILGVSVDTLRRWDKSGKLVAIRKEGGTHRYYRQSDLE' A
#
# COMPACT_ATOMS: atom_id res chain seq x y z
N MET A 1 6.81 -17.41 4.80
CA MET A 1 7.27 -16.01 4.65
C MET A 1 6.15 -15.15 5.20
N GLU A 2 6.43 -14.31 6.20
CA GLU A 2 5.45 -13.38 6.76
C GLU A 2 5.18 -12.28 5.72
N GLU A 3 4.02 -12.32 5.07
CA GLU A 3 3.56 -11.20 4.26
C GLU A 3 3.20 -10.04 5.20
N LYS A 4 4.15 -9.15 5.45
CA LYS A 4 3.89 -7.91 6.19
C LYS A 4 2.95 -7.04 5.39
N LEU A 5 1.79 -6.76 6.01
CA LEU A 5 0.83 -5.78 5.53
C LEU A 5 1.23 -4.42 6.09
N LEU A 6 1.62 -3.54 5.18
CA LEU A 6 2.07 -2.19 5.45
C LEU A 6 0.93 -1.22 5.20
N THR A 7 0.85 -0.18 6.01
CA THR A 7 -0.08 0.92 5.74
C THR A 7 0.35 1.74 4.52
N ILE A 8 -0.53 2.59 4.00
CA ILE A 8 -0.15 3.51 2.92
C ILE A 8 1.02 4.43 3.29
N THR A 9 1.18 4.76 4.57
CA THR A 9 2.28 5.58 5.05
C THR A 9 3.60 4.80 5.02
N GLU A 10 3.61 3.60 5.59
CA GLU A 10 4.80 2.74 5.59
C GLU A 10 5.23 2.37 4.17
N ALA A 11 4.26 2.05 3.30
CA ALA A 11 4.54 1.79 1.90
C ALA A 11 5.20 3.00 1.21
N ALA A 12 4.81 4.22 1.60
CA ALA A 12 5.37 5.45 1.04
C ALA A 12 6.82 5.63 1.47
N GLU A 13 7.10 5.39 2.76
CA GLU A 13 8.43 5.47 3.33
C GLU A 13 9.38 4.45 2.71
N ILE A 14 8.93 3.21 2.52
CA ILE A 14 9.74 2.14 1.90
C ILE A 14 10.10 2.49 0.45
N LEU A 15 9.11 2.95 -0.32
CA LEU A 15 9.32 3.34 -1.71
C LEU A 15 10.02 4.70 -1.87
N GLY A 16 10.20 5.46 -0.79
CA GLY A 16 10.71 6.83 -0.83
C GLY A 16 9.80 7.81 -1.59
N VAL A 17 8.50 7.51 -1.67
CA VAL A 17 7.50 8.37 -2.34
C VAL A 17 6.56 8.99 -1.33
N SER A 18 5.88 10.08 -1.71
CA SER A 18 4.82 10.64 -0.86
C SER A 18 3.57 9.76 -0.86
N VAL A 19 2.82 9.80 0.25
CA VAL A 19 1.51 9.13 0.39
C VAL A 19 0.54 9.53 -0.74
N ASP A 20 0.63 10.76 -1.26
CA ASP A 20 -0.17 11.21 -2.42
C ASP A 20 0.16 10.42 -3.69
N THR A 21 1.44 10.11 -3.92
CA THR A 21 1.87 9.27 -5.05
C THR A 21 1.27 7.87 -4.95
N LEU A 22 1.26 7.29 -3.75
CA LEU A 22 0.60 6.02 -3.51
C LEU A 22 -0.91 6.07 -3.70
N ARG A 23 -1.57 7.16 -3.26
CA ARG A 23 -2.99 7.38 -3.55
C ARG A 23 -3.27 7.46 -5.05
N ARG A 24 -2.36 8.07 -5.83
CA ARG A 24 -2.47 8.08 -7.30
C ARG A 24 -2.31 6.69 -7.88
N TRP A 25 -1.39 5.88 -7.36
CA TRP A 25 -1.20 4.51 -7.84
C TRP A 25 -2.39 3.61 -7.50
N ASP A 26 -2.98 3.75 -6.31
CA ASP A 26 -4.25 3.12 -5.92
C ASP A 26 -5.38 3.52 -6.87
N LYS A 27 -5.50 4.82 -7.18
CA LYS A 27 -6.51 5.32 -8.12
C LYS A 27 -6.25 4.89 -9.57
N SER A 28 -4.98 4.73 -9.93
CA SER A 28 -4.55 4.31 -11.27
C SER A 28 -4.57 2.78 -11.46
N GLY A 29 -4.77 2.00 -10.39
CA GLY A 29 -4.66 0.54 -10.42
C GLY A 29 -3.22 0.01 -10.55
N LYS A 30 -2.21 0.88 -10.39
CA LYS A 30 -0.79 0.49 -10.45
C LYS A 30 -0.34 -0.21 -9.18
N LEU A 31 -0.95 0.14 -8.04
CA LEU A 31 -0.69 -0.50 -6.76
C LEU A 31 -2.03 -0.72 -6.05
N VAL A 32 -2.44 -1.98 -5.91
CA VAL A 32 -3.75 -2.30 -5.36
C VAL A 32 -3.65 -2.42 -3.85
N ALA A 33 -4.28 -1.51 -3.13
CA ALA A 33 -4.41 -1.65 -1.69
C ALA A 33 -5.30 -2.84 -1.35
N ILE A 34 -4.80 -3.72 -0.48
CA ILE A 34 -5.55 -4.78 0.17
C ILE A 34 -6.49 -4.13 1.18
N ARG A 35 -7.78 -4.40 0.99
CA ARG A 35 -8.84 -4.01 1.92
C ARG A 35 -9.24 -5.26 2.68
N LYS A 36 -9.12 -5.22 4.00
CA LYS A 36 -9.67 -6.28 4.86
C LYS A 36 -11.18 -6.20 4.80
N GLU A 37 -11.87 -7.35 4.72
CA GLU A 37 -13.34 -7.40 4.68
C GLU A 37 -13.92 -6.63 5.89
N GLY A 38 -14.68 -5.56 5.62
CA GLY A 38 -15.27 -4.68 6.65
C GLY A 38 -14.39 -3.53 7.15
N GLY A 39 -13.16 -3.35 6.65
CA GLY A 39 -12.24 -2.30 7.09
C GLY A 39 -12.07 -1.14 6.09
N THR A 40 -12.04 0.10 6.60
CA THR A 40 -11.69 1.31 5.82
C THR A 40 -10.19 1.46 5.57
N HIS A 41 -9.37 0.64 6.24
CA HIS A 41 -7.91 0.72 6.16
C HIS A 41 -7.36 0.02 4.91
N ARG A 42 -6.40 0.70 4.28
CA ARG A 42 -5.69 0.26 3.09
C ARG A 42 -4.34 -0.31 3.51
N TYR A 43 -4.11 -1.56 3.14
CA TYR A 43 -2.85 -2.25 3.39
C TYR A 43 -2.16 -2.58 2.06
N TYR A 44 -0.85 -2.66 2.07
CA TYR A 44 -0.02 -3.06 0.94
C TYR A 44 0.87 -4.19 1.39
N ARG A 45 1.07 -5.21 0.56
CA ARG A 45 2.07 -6.23 0.89
C ARG A 45 3.44 -5.62 0.67
N GLN A 46 4.37 -5.92 1.57
CA GLN A 46 5.76 -5.59 1.36
C GLN A 46 6.30 -6.18 0.04
N SER A 47 5.85 -7.37 -0.35
CA SER A 47 6.21 -7.98 -1.64
C SER A 47 5.72 -7.23 -2.88
N ASP A 48 4.69 -6.38 -2.77
CA ASP A 48 4.24 -5.52 -3.89
C ASP A 48 5.10 -4.24 -4.01
N LEU A 49 5.98 -3.99 -3.04
CA LEU A 49 6.80 -2.77 -2.94
C LEU A 49 8.30 -3.03 -3.20
N GLU A 50 8.69 -4.28 -3.45
CA GLU A 50 10.07 -4.70 -3.80
C GLU A 50 10.32 -4.63 -5.31
#